data_AF-A0A8X7R0J1-F1
#
_entry.id   AF-A0A8X7R0J1-F1
#
_cell.length_a   1.000
_cell.length_b   1.000
_cell.length_c   1.000
_cell.angle_alpha   90.00
_cell.angle_beta   90.00
_cell.angle_gamma   90.00
#
_symmetry.space_group_name_H-M   'P 1'
#
loop_
_entity.id
_entity.type
_entity.pdbx_description
1 polymer ?
#
loop_
_entity_poly.entity_id
_entity_poly.type
_entity_poly.pdbx_seq_one_letter_code
_entity_poly.pdbx_strand_id
1 'polypeptide(L)'
;MATANGAKGPSRMGPKVLFYSILLTLQYGAQPLISKRCIGKEVIVTSSVLTCEVVKVVICALILMARDGSLKKLAKEWTLMGSLTASGLPAAIYALQNSLLQISYRSLDSLTFSILNQTKIFFTAFFTFIILRQKQSVQQIGALCLLIMAAVLLSVGEGSNKSSSGGVNPEHVLFYGIIPVLLASVLSGLASSLCQWASQVKKHSSYLMTLEMSIVGSLCLLVSTLKSPDGEAIKRHGFFHGWTALTMVPVISNALGGILVGLVTSHAGGVRKGFVIVSALLVTALLQFAFEGKPPSSYCLVALPLVISSISLYQKYPYMDKKKKKV
;
A
#
# COMPACT_ATOMS: atom_id res chain seq x y z
N MET A 1 -15.02 10.40 -47.06
CA MET A 1 -14.38 11.60 -46.50
C MET A 1 -14.52 11.53 -44.99
N ALA A 2 -13.59 10.87 -44.30
CA ALA A 2 -13.64 10.66 -42.86
C ALA A 2 -12.84 11.78 -42.17
N THR A 3 -13.52 12.63 -41.42
CA THR A 3 -12.91 13.69 -40.62
C THR A 3 -12.14 13.09 -39.45
N ALA A 4 -10.81 13.24 -39.50
CA ALA A 4 -9.91 13.09 -38.38
C ALA A 4 -10.28 14.12 -37.30
N ASN A 5 -10.47 13.67 -36.06
CA ASN A 5 -10.55 14.58 -34.91
C ASN A 5 -9.86 13.97 -33.68
N GLY A 6 -8.87 14.70 -33.19
CA GLY A 6 -8.45 14.65 -31.80
C GLY A 6 -7.23 13.79 -31.49
N ALA A 7 -6.03 14.31 -31.78
CA ALA A 7 -4.83 13.94 -31.04
C ALA A 7 -5.08 14.16 -29.54
N LYS A 8 -5.29 13.07 -28.79
CA LYS A 8 -5.41 13.12 -27.32
C LYS A 8 -4.08 13.60 -26.76
N GLY A 9 -4.10 14.80 -26.16
CA GLY A 9 -3.01 15.34 -25.35
C GLY A 9 -2.59 14.40 -24.20
N PRO A 10 -1.53 14.75 -23.45
CA PRO A 10 -0.95 13.88 -22.43
C PRO A 10 -2.06 13.37 -21.51
N SER A 11 -2.09 12.06 -21.29
CA SER A 11 -3.18 11.33 -20.65
C SER A 11 -3.45 11.83 -19.22
N ARG A 12 -4.21 12.92 -19.12
CA ARG A 12 -4.69 13.49 -17.86
C ARG A 12 -5.39 12.38 -17.10
N MET A 13 -4.98 12.20 -15.85
CA MET A 13 -5.55 11.22 -14.95
C MET A 13 -7.07 11.44 -14.90
N GLY A 14 -7.85 10.39 -15.17
CA GLY A 14 -9.31 10.52 -15.16
C GLY A 14 -9.80 11.06 -13.80
N PRO A 15 -10.89 11.85 -13.77
CA PRO A 15 -11.34 12.54 -12.56
C PRO A 15 -11.58 11.58 -11.38
N LYS A 16 -12.10 10.38 -11.67
CA LYS A 16 -12.27 9.31 -10.67
C LYS A 16 -10.96 8.83 -10.06
N VAL A 17 -9.91 8.70 -10.87
CA VAL A 17 -8.59 8.26 -10.40
C VAL A 17 -7.97 9.33 -9.52
N LEU A 18 -8.03 10.59 -9.96
CA LEU A 18 -7.54 11.72 -9.17
C LEU A 18 -8.25 11.80 -7.82
N PHE A 19 -9.58 11.64 -7.81
CA PHE A 19 -10.37 11.62 -6.59
C PHE A 19 -9.93 10.54 -5.60
N TYR A 20 -9.82 9.28 -6.05
CA TYR A 20 -9.34 8.19 -5.17
C TYR A 20 -7.90 8.38 -4.73
N SER A 21 -7.03 8.91 -5.59
CA SER A 21 -5.64 9.23 -5.24
C SER A 21 -5.56 10.31 -4.16
N ILE A 22 -6.33 11.38 -4.25
CA ILE A 22 -6.35 12.44 -3.23
C ILE A 22 -6.88 11.89 -1.89
N LEU A 23 -7.98 11.14 -1.92
CA LEU A 23 -8.52 10.51 -0.70
C LEU A 23 -7.52 9.56 -0.06
N LEU A 24 -6.84 8.74 -0.86
CA LEU A 24 -5.82 7.82 -0.35
C LEU A 24 -4.60 8.58 0.22
N THR A 25 -4.15 9.64 -0.45
CA THR A 25 -3.06 10.49 0.06
C THR A 25 -3.41 11.08 1.43
N LEU A 26 -4.62 11.65 1.56
CA LEU A 26 -5.08 12.26 2.81
C LEU A 26 -5.26 11.22 3.91
N GLN A 27 -5.92 10.10 3.62
CA GLN A 27 -6.15 9.03 4.58
C GLN A 27 -4.82 8.45 5.06
N TYR A 28 -3.92 8.08 4.15
CA TYR A 28 -2.65 7.45 4.49
C TYR A 28 -1.70 8.43 5.20
N GLY A 29 -1.74 9.72 4.82
CA GLY A 29 -0.96 10.78 5.45
C GLY A 29 -1.45 11.13 6.86
N ALA A 30 -2.77 11.11 7.09
CA ALA A 30 -3.34 11.38 8.41
C ALA A 30 -3.27 10.17 9.36
N GLN A 31 -3.17 8.94 8.83
CA GLN A 31 -3.22 7.71 9.61
C GLN A 31 -2.22 7.66 10.77
N PRO A 32 -0.94 8.06 10.63
CA PRO A 32 0.00 8.04 11.76
C PRO A 32 -0.41 8.97 12.91
N LEU A 33 -0.91 10.17 12.58
CA LEU A 33 -1.36 11.15 13.56
C LEU A 33 -2.61 10.65 14.31
N ILE A 34 -3.60 10.16 13.56
CA ILE A 34 -4.84 9.60 14.12
C ILE A 34 -4.52 8.39 15.00
N SER A 35 -3.66 7.48 14.54
CA SER A 35 -3.31 6.26 15.27
C SER A 35 -2.59 6.60 16.58
N LYS A 36 -1.65 7.54 16.56
CA LYS A 36 -0.93 8.00 17.75
C LYS A 36 -1.85 8.68 18.78
N ARG A 37 -2.88 9.40 18.33
CA ARG A 37 -3.82 10.12 19.22
C ARG A 37 -4.91 9.22 19.78
N CYS A 38 -5.36 8.23 19.02
CA CYS A 38 -6.56 7.45 19.33
C CYS A 38 -6.29 6.01 19.80
N ILE A 39 -5.10 5.44 19.53
CA ILE A 39 -4.73 4.09 19.97
C ILE A 39 -3.93 4.20 21.27
N GLY A 40 -4.48 3.64 22.36
CA GLY A 40 -3.77 3.49 23.63
C GLY A 40 -2.63 2.48 23.50
N LYS A 41 -1.56 2.65 24.28
CA LYS A 41 -0.39 1.74 24.26
C LYS A 41 -0.74 0.29 24.65
N GLU A 42 -1.82 0.12 25.41
CA GLU A 42 -2.33 -1.17 25.89
C GLU A 42 -3.12 -1.94 24.82
N VAL A 43 -3.43 -1.31 23.67
CA VAL A 43 -4.21 -1.97 22.61
C VAL A 43 -3.35 -3.04 21.93
N ILE A 44 -3.85 -4.26 21.91
CA ILE A 44 -3.21 -5.38 21.23
C ILE A 44 -3.27 -5.16 19.71
N VAL A 45 -2.10 -5.09 19.06
CA VAL A 45 -1.97 -4.78 17.63
C VAL A 45 -2.74 -5.78 16.77
N THR A 46 -2.60 -7.08 17.04
CA THR A 46 -3.31 -8.13 16.27
C THR A 46 -4.83 -8.00 16.36
N SER A 47 -5.38 -7.62 17.51
CA SER A 47 -6.84 -7.36 17.67
C SER A 47 -7.30 -6.17 16.81
N SER A 48 -6.53 -5.08 16.78
CA SER A 48 -6.82 -3.92 15.94
C SER A 48 -6.75 -4.25 14.45
N VAL A 49 -5.79 -5.07 14.03
CA VAL A 49 -5.64 -5.47 12.63
C VAL A 49 -6.78 -6.41 12.21
N LEU A 50 -7.12 -7.41 13.03
CA LEU A 50 -8.26 -8.30 12.77
C LEU A 50 -9.57 -7.53 12.64
N THR A 51 -9.83 -6.56 13.52
CA THR A 51 -11.02 -5.71 13.44
C THR A 51 -11.01 -4.86 12.16
N CYS A 52 -9.86 -4.35 11.75
CA CYS A 52 -9.70 -3.63 10.48
C CYS A 52 -10.06 -4.51 9.27
N GLU A 53 -9.63 -5.78 9.24
CA GLU A 53 -10.03 -6.72 8.19
C GLU A 53 -11.54 -6.99 8.18
N VAL A 54 -12.16 -7.18 9.36
CA VAL A 54 -13.61 -7.36 9.48
C VAL A 54 -14.36 -6.13 8.96
N VAL A 55 -13.95 -4.92 9.35
CA VAL A 55 -14.55 -3.67 8.87
C VAL A 55 -14.43 -3.53 7.35
N LYS A 56 -13.29 -3.91 6.75
CA LYS A 56 -13.14 -3.95 5.29
C LYS A 56 -14.14 -4.88 4.63
N VAL A 57 -14.30 -6.11 5.16
CA VAL A 57 -15.28 -7.08 4.64
C VAL A 57 -16.69 -6.51 4.73
N VAL A 58 -17.06 -5.93 5.86
CA VAL A 58 -18.40 -5.32 6.07
C VAL A 58 -18.64 -4.17 5.09
N ILE A 59 -17.72 -3.22 4.97
CA ILE A 59 -17.88 -2.07 4.06
C ILE A 59 -17.95 -2.55 2.60
N CYS A 60 -17.07 -3.46 2.17
CA CYS A 60 -17.11 -4.00 0.82
C CYS A 60 -18.41 -4.75 0.54
N ALA A 61 -18.89 -5.56 1.50
CA ALA A 61 -20.16 -6.27 1.37
C ALA A 61 -21.34 -5.30 1.24
N LEU A 62 -21.40 -4.25 2.07
CA LEU A 62 -22.45 -3.22 2.00
C LEU A 62 -22.43 -2.47 0.66
N ILE A 63 -21.25 -2.09 0.15
CA ILE A 63 -21.12 -1.43 -1.15
C ILE A 63 -21.61 -2.35 -2.29
N LEU A 64 -21.27 -3.63 -2.24
CA LEU A 64 -21.70 -4.61 -3.23
C LEU A 64 -23.22 -4.87 -3.15
N MET A 65 -23.77 -4.98 -1.94
CA MET A 65 -25.23 -5.06 -1.73
C MET A 65 -25.95 -3.84 -2.30
N ALA A 66 -25.43 -2.64 -2.09
CA ALA A 66 -26.02 -1.41 -2.60
C ALA A 66 -25.97 -1.32 -4.14
N ARG A 67 -24.99 -1.98 -4.79
CA ARG A 67 -24.89 -2.03 -6.26
C ARG A 67 -25.75 -3.12 -6.90
N ASP A 68 -25.72 -4.31 -6.33
CA ASP A 68 -26.29 -5.52 -6.96
C ASP A 68 -27.63 -5.95 -6.36
N GLY A 69 -28.10 -5.26 -5.32
CA GLY A 69 -29.44 -5.38 -4.73
C GLY A 69 -29.69 -6.65 -3.90
N SER A 70 -28.79 -7.64 -3.89
CA SER A 70 -28.98 -8.87 -3.10
C SER A 70 -27.69 -9.61 -2.74
N LEU A 71 -27.57 -10.03 -1.47
CA LEU A 71 -26.51 -10.94 -0.98
C LEU A 71 -26.53 -12.31 -1.66
N LYS A 72 -27.69 -12.79 -2.12
CA LYS A 72 -27.82 -14.10 -2.79
C LYS A 72 -27.14 -14.10 -4.16
N LYS A 73 -27.16 -12.96 -4.86
CA LYS A 73 -26.47 -12.80 -6.14
C LYS A 73 -24.95 -12.73 -5.95
N LEU A 74 -24.51 -12.01 -4.92
CA LEU A 74 -23.11 -11.96 -4.49
C LEU A 74 -22.57 -13.35 -4.12
N ALA A 75 -23.30 -14.12 -3.32
CA ALA A 75 -22.92 -15.49 -2.96
C ALA A 75 -22.90 -16.46 -4.15
N LYS A 76 -23.71 -16.19 -5.19
CA LYS A 76 -23.77 -17.00 -6.42
C LYS A 76 -22.62 -16.66 -7.39
N GLU A 77 -22.19 -15.40 -7.44
CA GLU A 77 -20.99 -14.97 -8.18
C GLU A 77 -19.70 -15.32 -7.42
N TRP A 78 -19.76 -15.42 -6.09
CA TRP A 78 -18.65 -15.85 -5.25
C TRP A 78 -18.43 -17.35 -5.36
N THR A 79 -17.70 -17.76 -6.40
CA THR A 79 -17.16 -19.12 -6.48
C THR A 79 -15.85 -19.18 -5.70
N LEU A 80 -15.84 -19.98 -4.63
CA LEU A 80 -14.67 -20.16 -3.75
C LEU A 80 -13.37 -20.46 -4.53
N MET A 81 -13.49 -21.18 -5.65
CA MET A 81 -12.38 -21.53 -6.53
C MET A 81 -11.91 -20.37 -7.44
N GLY A 82 -12.83 -19.55 -7.95
CA GLY A 82 -12.50 -18.33 -8.71
C GLY A 82 -11.89 -17.25 -7.82
N SER A 83 -12.39 -17.19 -6.59
CA SER A 83 -11.91 -16.35 -5.50
C SER A 83 -10.45 -16.69 -5.13
N LEU A 84 -10.18 -17.96 -4.82
CA LEU A 84 -8.81 -18.41 -4.47
C LEU A 84 -7.81 -18.23 -5.61
N THR A 85 -8.24 -18.40 -6.87
CA THR A 85 -7.35 -18.26 -8.03
C THR A 85 -7.07 -16.79 -8.38
N ALA A 86 -8.03 -15.88 -8.17
CA ALA A 86 -7.84 -14.46 -8.52
C ALA A 86 -7.20 -13.62 -7.39
N SER A 87 -7.53 -13.90 -6.13
CA SER A 87 -7.08 -13.13 -4.97
C SER A 87 -6.35 -13.97 -3.91
N GLY A 88 -6.51 -15.29 -3.87
CA GLY A 88 -5.79 -16.14 -2.92
C GLY A 88 -4.26 -16.06 -3.07
N LEU A 89 -3.74 -16.04 -4.30
CA LEU A 89 -2.31 -15.89 -4.54
C LEU A 89 -1.77 -14.52 -4.08
N PRO A 90 -2.34 -13.36 -4.49
CA PRO A 90 -1.94 -12.07 -3.93
C PRO A 90 -2.04 -12.00 -2.40
N ALA A 91 -3.06 -12.63 -1.79
CA ALA A 91 -3.25 -12.63 -0.34
C ALA A 91 -2.10 -13.34 0.38
N ALA A 92 -1.77 -14.55 -0.08
CA ALA A 92 -0.66 -15.33 0.46
C ALA A 92 0.67 -14.58 0.32
N ILE A 93 0.91 -13.95 -0.84
CA ILE A 93 2.11 -13.15 -1.08
C ILE A 93 2.18 -11.95 -0.12
N TYR A 94 1.07 -11.22 0.09
CA TYR A 94 1.06 -10.10 1.04
C TYR A 94 1.24 -10.54 2.50
N ALA A 95 0.69 -11.69 2.90
CA ALA A 95 0.89 -12.23 4.25
C ALA A 95 2.36 -12.60 4.48
N LEU A 96 2.99 -13.28 3.52
CA LEU A 96 4.42 -13.60 3.58
C LEU A 96 5.28 -12.33 3.57
N GLN A 97 4.97 -11.37 2.69
CA GLN A 97 5.64 -10.08 2.64
C GLN A 97 5.61 -9.38 4.01
N ASN A 98 4.45 -9.30 4.65
CA ASN A 98 4.31 -8.63 5.94
C ASN A 98 5.14 -9.32 7.03
N SER A 99 5.21 -10.65 7.01
CA SER A 99 6.04 -11.41 7.94
C SER A 99 7.53 -11.11 7.75
N LEU A 100 8.01 -11.10 6.49
CA LEU A 100 9.39 -10.77 6.16
C LEU A 100 9.75 -9.32 6.54
N LEU A 101 8.84 -8.35 6.32
CA LEU A 101 9.05 -6.97 6.75
C LEU A 101 9.17 -6.85 8.27
N GLN A 102 8.38 -7.61 9.04
CA GLN A 102 8.46 -7.60 10.50
C GLN A 102 9.78 -8.19 11.01
N ILE A 103 10.28 -9.26 10.37
CA ILE A 103 11.59 -9.85 10.66
C ILE A 103 12.70 -8.82 10.40
N SER A 104 12.69 -8.16 9.24
CA SER A 104 13.67 -7.13 8.90
C SER A 104 13.62 -5.91 9.79
N TYR A 105 12.43 -5.43 10.17
CA TYR A 105 12.27 -4.25 11.00
C TYR A 105 12.86 -4.42 12.41
N ARG A 106 12.93 -5.67 12.91
CA ARG A 106 13.56 -5.99 14.19
C ARG A 106 15.09 -6.08 14.09
N SER A 107 15.62 -6.34 12.90
CA SER A 107 17.04 -6.64 12.66
C SER A 107 17.82 -5.48 12.03
N LEU A 108 17.14 -4.51 11.42
CA LEU A 108 17.73 -3.36 10.76
C LEU A 108 17.42 -2.07 11.51
N ASP A 109 18.34 -1.11 11.43
CA ASP A 109 18.06 0.27 11.79
C ASP A 109 16.99 0.88 10.86
N SER A 110 16.35 1.95 11.33
CA SER A 110 15.24 2.61 10.63
C SER A 110 15.63 3.11 9.23
N LEU A 111 16.87 3.58 9.07
CA LEU A 111 17.37 4.12 7.82
C LEU A 111 17.59 3.00 6.79
N THR A 112 18.36 1.96 7.14
CA THR A 112 18.64 0.83 6.26
C THR A 112 17.36 0.12 5.84
N PHE A 113 16.45 -0.14 6.79
CA PHE A 113 15.14 -0.73 6.49
C PHE A 113 14.36 0.11 5.49
N SER A 114 14.32 1.42 5.68
CA SER A 114 13.56 2.33 4.82
C SER A 114 14.12 2.36 3.40
N ILE A 115 15.44 2.46 3.24
CA ILE A 115 16.10 2.45 1.93
C ILE A 115 15.75 1.18 1.16
N LEU A 116 15.92 0.03 1.80
CA LEU A 116 15.68 -1.26 1.17
C LEU A 116 14.20 -1.48 0.84
N ASN A 117 13.29 -1.08 1.74
CA ASN A 117 11.85 -1.26 1.54
C ASN A 117 11.29 -0.40 0.38
N GLN A 118 11.91 0.75 0.05
CA GLN A 118 11.45 1.56 -1.10
C GLN A 118 11.79 0.94 -2.46
N THR A 119 12.69 -0.05 -2.52
CA THR A 119 12.98 -0.80 -3.76
C THR A 119 11.73 -1.53 -4.29
N LYS A 120 10.70 -1.73 -3.47
CA LYS A 120 9.39 -2.25 -3.90
C LYS A 120 8.77 -1.48 -5.08
N ILE A 121 9.02 -0.17 -5.20
CA ILE A 121 8.50 0.65 -6.30
C ILE A 121 9.12 0.20 -7.62
N PHE A 122 10.43 -0.07 -7.61
CA PHE A 122 11.15 -0.61 -8.76
C PHE A 122 10.62 -2.00 -9.14
N PHE A 123 10.51 -2.93 -8.18
CA PHE A 123 9.96 -4.26 -8.45
C PHE A 123 8.51 -4.21 -8.94
N THR A 124 7.70 -3.27 -8.44
CA THR A 124 6.33 -3.06 -8.94
C THR A 124 6.35 -2.66 -10.42
N ALA A 125 7.23 -1.74 -10.83
CA ALA A 125 7.38 -1.35 -12.23
C ALA A 125 7.88 -2.53 -13.08
N PHE A 126 8.86 -3.28 -12.59
CA PHE A 126 9.41 -4.46 -13.25
C PHE A 126 8.36 -5.56 -13.49
N PHE A 127 7.62 -5.98 -12.46
CA PHE A 127 6.58 -6.99 -12.63
C PHE A 127 5.38 -6.49 -13.42
N THR A 128 5.04 -5.19 -13.34
CA THR A 128 4.01 -4.58 -14.19
C THR A 128 4.42 -4.65 -15.67
N PHE A 129 5.71 -4.47 -15.97
CA PHE A 129 6.25 -4.68 -17.31
C PHE A 129 6.17 -6.14 -17.75
N ILE A 130 6.52 -7.10 -16.90
CA ILE A 130 6.48 -8.53 -17.25
C ILE A 130 5.04 -9.04 -17.43
N ILE A 131 4.17 -8.81 -16.44
CA ILE A 131 2.83 -9.40 -16.35
C ILE A 131 1.84 -8.66 -17.24
N LEU A 132 1.82 -7.32 -17.21
CA LEU A 132 0.86 -6.52 -17.95
C LEU A 132 1.42 -6.02 -19.30
N ARG A 133 2.69 -6.30 -19.61
CA ARG A 133 3.38 -5.79 -20.81
C ARG A 133 3.31 -4.26 -20.95
N GLN A 134 3.15 -3.56 -19.82
CA GLN A 134 3.12 -2.11 -19.78
C GLN A 134 4.56 -1.58 -19.81
N LYS A 135 4.96 -1.05 -20.97
CA LYS A 135 6.26 -0.43 -21.17
C LYS A 135 6.30 0.95 -20.52
N GLN A 136 7.45 1.30 -19.96
CA GLN A 136 7.70 2.62 -19.39
C GLN A 136 8.70 3.38 -20.27
N SER A 137 8.52 4.70 -20.39
CA SER A 137 9.48 5.57 -21.07
C SER A 137 10.74 5.74 -20.21
N VAL A 138 11.85 6.12 -20.84
CA VAL A 138 13.10 6.45 -20.12
C VAL A 138 12.84 7.59 -19.12
N GLN A 139 12.01 8.56 -19.48
CA GLN A 139 11.59 9.64 -18.58
C GLN A 139 10.76 9.11 -17.39
N GLN A 140 9.88 8.14 -17.61
CA GLN A 140 9.12 7.50 -16.52
C GLN A 140 10.03 6.72 -15.56
N ILE A 141 11.06 6.05 -16.08
CA ILE A 141 12.06 5.37 -15.25
C ILE A 141 12.84 6.41 -14.42
N GLY A 142 13.26 7.52 -15.04
CA GLY A 142 13.88 8.64 -14.32
C GLY A 142 12.96 9.21 -13.23
N ALA A 143 11.67 9.35 -13.51
CA ALA A 143 10.68 9.76 -12.52
C ALA A 143 10.58 8.78 -11.34
N LEU A 144 10.61 7.47 -11.59
CA LEU A 144 10.60 6.46 -10.52
C LEU A 144 11.86 6.53 -9.66
N CYS A 145 13.04 6.74 -10.25
CA CYS A 145 14.27 6.94 -9.49
C CYS A 145 14.17 8.16 -8.58
N LEU A 146 13.68 9.29 -9.10
CA LEU A 146 13.43 10.50 -8.29
C LEU A 146 12.41 10.25 -7.16
N LEU A 147 11.37 9.45 -7.42
CA LEU A 147 10.36 9.11 -6.43
C LEU A 147 10.95 8.28 -5.29
N ILE A 148 11.75 7.26 -5.63
CA ILE A 148 12.43 6.41 -4.64
C ILE A 148 13.38 7.26 -3.79
N MET A 149 14.16 8.15 -4.40
CA MET A 149 15.04 9.07 -3.67
C MET A 149 14.27 9.96 -2.69
N ALA A 150 13.15 10.55 -3.13
CA ALA A 150 12.32 11.36 -2.25
C ALA A 150 11.72 10.54 -1.09
N ALA A 151 11.25 9.32 -1.39
CA ALA A 151 10.68 8.43 -0.40
C ALA A 151 11.71 8.02 0.66
N VAL A 152 12.95 7.76 0.24
CA VAL A 152 14.08 7.50 1.14
C VAL A 152 14.34 8.71 2.04
N LEU A 153 14.49 9.90 1.46
CA LEU A 153 14.74 11.14 2.22
C LEU A 153 13.65 11.40 3.28
N LEU A 154 12.37 11.19 2.93
CA LEU A 154 11.26 11.34 3.86
C LEU A 154 11.33 10.33 5.00
N SER A 155 11.64 9.07 4.70
CA SER A 155 11.78 8.03 5.72
C SER A 155 12.99 8.24 6.64
N VAL A 156 14.09 8.82 6.14
CA VAL A 156 15.24 9.23 6.97
C VAL A 156 14.83 10.29 7.98
N GLY A 157 14.09 11.31 7.53
CA GLY A 157 13.63 12.41 8.39
C GLY A 157 12.71 11.96 9.53
N GLU A 158 11.90 10.91 9.32
CA GLU A 158 11.05 10.31 10.36
C GLU A 158 11.81 9.33 11.27
N GLY A 159 12.92 8.76 10.79
CA GLY A 159 13.65 7.67 11.42
C GLY A 159 14.72 8.05 12.46
N SER A 160 15.00 9.34 12.68
CA SER A 160 16.16 9.81 13.45
C SER A 160 16.14 9.54 14.97
N ASN A 161 15.11 8.86 15.50
CA ASN A 161 14.95 8.62 16.93
C ASN A 161 15.23 7.19 17.40
N LYS A 162 15.81 6.33 16.54
CA LYS A 162 16.36 5.03 16.97
C LYS A 162 17.86 5.01 16.78
N SER A 163 18.56 5.68 17.70
CA SER A 163 19.97 5.44 17.96
C SER A 163 20.09 4.35 19.04
N SER A 164 20.41 3.13 18.62
CA SER A 164 21.07 2.13 19.47
C SER A 164 21.38 0.88 18.65
N SER A 165 22.43 0.09 18.88
CA SER A 165 23.69 0.19 19.63
C SER A 165 24.36 -1.18 19.44
N GLY A 166 25.70 -1.21 19.31
CA GLY A 166 26.53 -2.34 19.74
C GLY A 166 26.64 -3.56 18.81
N GLY A 167 27.86 -3.83 18.33
CA GLY A 167 28.40 -5.17 18.01
C GLY A 167 27.46 -6.21 17.37
N VAL A 168 26.59 -5.83 16.44
CA VAL A 168 25.69 -6.80 15.79
C VAL A 168 26.48 -7.56 14.72
N ASN A 169 26.47 -8.88 14.79
CA ASN A 169 27.13 -9.75 13.82
C ASN A 169 26.68 -9.39 12.38
N PRO A 170 27.61 -9.09 11.45
CA PRO A 170 27.28 -8.69 10.08
C PRO A 170 26.39 -9.72 9.37
N GLU A 171 26.62 -11.00 9.65
CA GLU A 171 25.82 -12.11 9.09
C GLU A 171 24.37 -12.05 9.55
N HIS A 172 24.11 -11.69 10.81
CA HIS A 172 22.74 -11.57 11.33
C HIS A 172 22.00 -10.43 10.63
N VAL A 173 22.66 -9.27 10.45
CA VAL A 173 22.10 -8.12 9.71
C VAL A 173 21.78 -8.49 8.27
N LEU A 174 22.65 -9.27 7.62
CA LEU A 174 22.44 -9.71 6.24
C LEU A 174 21.26 -10.69 6.14
N PHE A 175 21.28 -11.78 6.90
CA PHE A 175 20.31 -12.89 6.76
C PHE A 175 18.94 -12.60 7.37
N TYR A 176 18.86 -11.86 8.48
CA TYR A 176 17.61 -11.53 9.15
C TYR A 176 17.14 -10.08 8.91
N GLY A 177 18.00 -9.26 8.32
CA GLY A 177 17.69 -7.87 7.99
C GLY A 177 17.51 -7.65 6.50
N ILE A 178 18.63 -7.65 5.76
CA ILE A 178 18.70 -7.22 4.35
C ILE A 178 17.98 -8.20 3.40
N ILE A 179 18.25 -9.50 3.51
CA ILE A 179 17.65 -10.51 2.63
C ILE A 179 16.12 -10.52 2.74
N PRO A 180 15.50 -10.56 3.95
CA PRO A 180 14.06 -10.61 4.06
C PRO A 180 13.36 -9.33 3.55
N VAL A 181 13.94 -8.14 3.70
CA VAL A 181 13.32 -6.88 3.21
C VAL A 181 13.40 -6.78 1.68
N LEU A 182 14.48 -7.28 1.08
CA LEU A 182 14.58 -7.37 -0.38
C LEU A 182 13.58 -8.38 -0.94
N LEU A 183 13.46 -9.57 -0.33
CA LEU A 183 12.44 -10.54 -0.70
C LEU A 183 11.03 -9.97 -0.52
N ALA A 184 10.75 -9.28 0.59
CA ALA A 184 9.49 -8.61 0.82
C ALA A 184 9.20 -7.54 -0.26
N SER A 185 10.22 -6.80 -0.71
CA SER A 185 10.08 -5.79 -1.77
C SER A 185 9.76 -6.41 -3.13
N VAL A 186 10.39 -7.55 -3.45
CA VAL A 186 10.09 -8.36 -4.65
C VAL A 186 8.64 -8.85 -4.60
N LEU A 187 8.24 -9.48 -3.49
CA LEU A 187 6.89 -9.99 -3.26
C LEU A 187 5.84 -8.87 -3.32
N SER A 188 6.16 -7.69 -2.80
CA SER A 188 5.29 -6.51 -2.89
C SER A 188 5.03 -6.07 -4.33
N GLY A 189 6.07 -6.07 -5.16
CA GLY A 189 5.94 -5.75 -6.59
C GLY A 189 5.12 -6.79 -7.33
N LEU A 190 5.33 -8.07 -7.03
CA LEU A 190 4.59 -9.19 -7.59
C LEU A 190 3.11 -9.15 -7.19
N ALA A 191 2.79 -9.06 -5.90
CA ALA A 191 1.40 -8.99 -5.43
C ALA A 191 0.66 -7.77 -6.00
N SER A 192 1.32 -6.60 -6.06
CA SER A 192 0.70 -5.40 -6.59
C SER A 192 0.39 -5.50 -8.09
N SER A 193 1.27 -6.14 -8.86
CA SER A 193 1.07 -6.34 -10.31
C SER A 193 0.05 -7.45 -10.58
N LEU A 194 -0.02 -8.51 -9.76
CA LEU A 194 -1.08 -9.52 -9.81
C LEU A 194 -2.45 -8.91 -9.49
N CYS A 195 -2.56 -8.09 -8.45
CA CYS A 195 -3.79 -7.35 -8.14
C CYS A 195 -4.22 -6.44 -9.30
N GLN A 196 -3.26 -5.75 -9.91
CA GLN A 196 -3.50 -4.93 -11.08
C GLN A 196 -3.97 -5.77 -12.28
N TRP A 197 -3.35 -6.92 -12.53
CA TRP A 197 -3.72 -7.83 -13.61
C TRP A 197 -5.13 -8.43 -13.40
N ALA A 198 -5.43 -8.93 -12.20
CA ALA A 198 -6.74 -9.48 -11.87
C ALA A 198 -7.85 -8.44 -12.08
N SER A 199 -7.63 -7.19 -11.64
CA SER A 199 -8.65 -6.16 -11.78
C SER A 199 -8.74 -5.54 -13.18
N GLN A 200 -7.62 -5.26 -13.86
CA GLN A 200 -7.62 -4.56 -15.15
C GLN A 200 -7.82 -5.50 -16.34
N VAL A 201 -7.25 -6.70 -16.29
CA VAL A 201 -7.25 -7.70 -17.38
C VAL A 201 -8.38 -8.70 -17.20
N LYS A 202 -8.47 -9.33 -16.02
CA LYS A 202 -9.56 -10.29 -15.73
C LYS A 202 -10.88 -9.61 -15.36
N LYS A 203 -10.92 -8.27 -15.29
CA LYS A 203 -12.09 -7.46 -14.91
C LYS A 203 -12.69 -7.87 -13.57
N HIS A 204 -11.88 -8.47 -12.69
CA HIS A 204 -12.31 -8.82 -11.34
C HIS A 204 -12.60 -7.54 -10.55
N SER A 205 -13.72 -7.50 -9.85
CA SER A 205 -14.14 -6.31 -9.11
C SER A 205 -13.14 -6.00 -8.00
N SER A 206 -12.71 -4.73 -7.90
CA SER A 206 -11.79 -4.32 -6.85
C SER A 206 -12.35 -4.54 -5.44
N TYR A 207 -13.67 -4.39 -5.26
CA TYR A 207 -14.32 -4.60 -3.96
C TYR A 207 -14.36 -6.08 -3.59
N LEU A 208 -14.63 -6.96 -4.56
CA LEU A 208 -14.56 -8.41 -4.38
C LEU A 208 -13.14 -8.83 -4.03
N MET A 209 -12.16 -8.38 -4.81
CA MET A 209 -10.76 -8.67 -4.54
C MET A 209 -10.37 -8.23 -3.12
N THR A 210 -10.71 -7.00 -2.69
CA THR A 210 -10.42 -6.56 -1.32
C THR A 210 -11.13 -7.41 -0.26
N LEU A 211 -12.40 -7.78 -0.48
CA LEU A 211 -13.15 -8.63 0.45
C LEU A 211 -12.49 -10.01 0.61
N GLU A 212 -12.14 -10.66 -0.49
CA GLU A 212 -11.51 -11.98 -0.51
C GLU A 212 -10.14 -11.96 0.16
N MET A 213 -9.32 -10.96 -0.16
CA MET A 213 -8.01 -10.73 0.45
C MET A 213 -8.12 -10.51 1.95
N SER A 214 -9.13 -9.77 2.40
CA SER A 214 -9.39 -9.53 3.83
C SER A 214 -9.88 -10.78 4.56
N ILE A 215 -10.69 -11.63 3.92
CA ILE A 215 -11.10 -12.93 4.49
C ILE A 215 -9.86 -13.83 4.67
N VAL A 216 -9.07 -14.01 3.61
CA VAL A 216 -7.85 -14.84 3.66
C VAL A 216 -6.85 -14.28 4.66
N GLY A 217 -6.66 -12.95 4.68
CA GLY A 217 -5.80 -12.27 5.65
C GLY A 217 -6.26 -12.46 7.10
N SER A 218 -7.57 -12.34 7.35
CA SER A 218 -8.14 -12.58 8.69
C SER A 218 -7.90 -14.02 9.15
N LEU A 219 -8.13 -15.00 8.27
CA LEU A 219 -7.87 -16.41 8.58
C LEU A 219 -6.39 -16.66 8.90
N CYS A 220 -5.49 -16.09 8.10
CA CYS A 220 -4.05 -16.19 8.34
C CYS A 220 -3.67 -15.59 9.70
N LEU A 221 -4.17 -14.39 10.02
CA LEU A 221 -3.92 -13.75 11.30
C LEU A 221 -4.49 -14.53 12.49
N LEU A 222 -5.69 -15.11 12.37
CA LEU A 222 -6.28 -15.95 13.41
C LEU A 222 -5.41 -17.19 13.69
N VAL A 223 -4.93 -17.86 12.64
CA VAL A 223 -4.00 -19.00 12.77
C VAL A 223 -2.69 -18.56 13.42
N SER A 224 -2.12 -17.42 13.01
CA SER A 224 -0.92 -16.87 13.63
C SER A 224 -1.12 -16.49 15.09
N THR A 225 -2.32 -16.05 15.46
CA THR A 225 -2.68 -15.66 16.83
C THR A 225 -2.57 -16.85 17.79
N LEU A 226 -2.88 -18.08 17.35
CA LEU A 226 -2.81 -19.27 18.21
C LEU A 226 -1.42 -19.56 18.79
N LYS A 227 -0.35 -19.05 18.17
CA LYS A 227 1.05 -19.26 18.61
C LYS A 227 1.80 -17.98 18.92
N SER A 228 1.16 -16.80 18.80
CA SER A 228 1.84 -15.52 18.97
C SER A 228 1.71 -14.97 20.39
N PRO A 229 2.67 -14.13 20.84
CA PRO A 229 2.55 -13.40 22.11
C PRO A 229 1.27 -12.56 22.19
N ASP A 230 0.85 -11.97 21.07
CA ASP A 230 -0.41 -11.23 20.97
C ASP A 230 -1.64 -12.13 21.23
N GLY A 231 -1.60 -13.40 20.83
CA GLY A 231 -2.69 -14.33 21.11
C GLY A 231 -2.78 -14.75 22.57
N GLU A 232 -1.64 -14.93 23.24
CA GLU A 232 -1.63 -15.13 24.69
C GLU A 232 -2.14 -13.89 25.42
N ALA A 233 -1.78 -12.68 24.96
CA ALA A 233 -2.34 -11.45 25.49
C ALA A 233 -3.87 -11.37 25.29
N ILE A 234 -4.38 -11.75 24.11
CA ILE A 234 -5.83 -11.80 23.84
C ILE A 234 -6.53 -12.83 24.75
N LYS A 235 -5.91 -14.00 24.99
CA LYS A 235 -6.46 -15.03 25.85
C LYS A 235 -6.51 -14.62 27.32
N ARG A 236 -5.51 -13.86 27.79
CA ARG A 236 -5.42 -13.39 29.19
C ARG A 236 -6.26 -12.16 29.46
N HIS A 237 -6.24 -11.17 28.57
CA HIS A 237 -6.83 -9.85 28.81
C HIS A 237 -8.12 -9.60 28.02
N GLY A 238 -8.48 -10.50 27.11
CA GLY A 238 -9.61 -10.36 26.20
C GLY A 238 -9.25 -9.65 24.89
N PHE A 239 -10.09 -9.86 23.87
CA PHE A 239 -9.87 -9.31 22.52
C PHE A 239 -9.90 -7.78 22.48
N PHE A 240 -10.79 -7.15 23.24
CA PHE A 240 -10.96 -5.69 23.27
C PHE A 240 -10.17 -5.01 24.40
N HIS A 241 -9.06 -5.60 24.84
CA HIS A 241 -8.24 -5.02 25.89
C HIS A 241 -7.65 -3.66 25.48
N GLY A 242 -7.84 -2.64 26.32
CA GLY A 242 -7.37 -1.27 26.07
C GLY A 242 -8.17 -0.50 25.01
N TRP A 243 -9.27 -1.05 24.50
CA TRP A 243 -10.10 -0.37 23.50
C TRP A 243 -10.91 0.76 24.13
N THR A 244 -11.03 1.85 23.38
CA THR A 244 -11.91 2.96 23.70
C THR A 244 -12.77 3.26 22.48
N ALA A 245 -13.86 4.03 22.61
CA ALA A 245 -14.64 4.43 21.43
C ALA A 245 -13.78 5.14 20.37
N LEU A 246 -12.69 5.81 20.79
CA LEU A 246 -11.75 6.48 19.89
C LEU A 246 -10.88 5.49 19.10
N THR A 247 -10.61 4.27 19.58
CA THR A 247 -9.80 3.29 18.83
C THR A 247 -10.48 2.84 17.54
N MET A 248 -11.81 2.98 17.44
CA MET A 248 -12.55 2.69 16.21
C MET A 248 -12.21 3.66 15.07
N VAL A 249 -11.85 4.91 15.37
CA VAL A 249 -11.52 5.93 14.36
C VAL A 249 -10.34 5.51 13.47
N PRO A 250 -9.15 5.19 14.01
CA PRO A 250 -8.03 4.71 13.21
C PRO A 250 -8.30 3.36 12.55
N VAL A 251 -9.11 2.48 13.15
CA VAL A 251 -9.49 1.19 12.56
C VAL A 251 -10.34 1.39 11.30
N ILE A 252 -11.39 2.21 11.38
CA ILE A 252 -12.26 2.52 10.23
C ILE A 252 -11.46 3.29 9.17
N SER A 253 -10.66 4.28 9.57
CA SER A 253 -9.77 5.02 8.66
C SER A 253 -8.83 4.08 7.91
N ASN A 254 -8.18 3.14 8.60
CA ASN A 254 -7.27 2.18 7.99
C ASN A 254 -8.01 1.22 7.04
N ALA A 255 -9.22 0.79 7.42
CA ALA A 255 -10.06 -0.05 6.56
C ALA A 255 -10.42 0.67 5.25
N LEU A 256 -10.86 1.93 5.33
CA LEU A 256 -11.11 2.77 4.16
C LEU A 256 -9.85 2.97 3.31
N GLY A 257 -8.71 3.18 3.94
CA GLY A 257 -7.41 3.24 3.29
C GLY A 257 -7.08 1.98 2.48
N GLY A 258 -7.28 0.80 3.07
CA GLY A 258 -7.09 -0.48 2.37
C GLY A 258 -8.01 -0.66 1.16
N ILE A 259 -9.27 -0.22 1.25
CA ILE A 259 -10.21 -0.24 0.11
C ILE A 259 -9.75 0.74 -0.97
N LEU A 260 -9.34 1.95 -0.59
CA LEU A 260 -8.81 2.95 -1.51
C LEU A 260 -7.53 2.48 -2.21
N VAL A 261 -6.65 1.74 -1.52
CA VAL A 261 -5.48 1.09 -2.13
C VAL A 261 -5.90 0.13 -3.24
N GLY A 262 -6.92 -0.69 -3.00
CA GLY A 262 -7.51 -1.58 -4.02
C GLY A 262 -8.00 -0.78 -5.23
N LEU A 263 -8.82 0.26 -4.99
CA LEU A 263 -9.40 1.10 -6.03
C LEU A 263 -8.34 1.84 -6.86
N VAL A 264 -7.33 2.42 -6.22
CA VAL A 264 -6.22 3.10 -6.91
C VAL A 264 -5.40 2.09 -7.71
N THR A 265 -5.13 0.90 -7.17
CA THR A 265 -4.42 -0.16 -7.91
C THR A 265 -5.22 -0.60 -9.14
N SER A 266 -6.54 -0.77 -8.98
CA SER A 266 -7.43 -1.18 -10.06
C SER A 266 -7.55 -0.12 -11.15
N HIS A 267 -7.74 1.15 -10.79
CA HIS A 267 -7.99 2.20 -11.78
C HIS A 267 -6.73 2.90 -12.31
N ALA A 268 -5.66 2.99 -11.51
CA ALA A 268 -4.44 3.73 -11.83
C ALA A 268 -3.22 2.82 -12.09
N GLY A 269 -3.21 1.64 -11.46
CA GLY A 269 -2.09 0.70 -11.48
C GLY A 269 -1.18 0.80 -10.25
N GLY A 270 -0.40 -0.26 -10.00
CA GLY A 270 0.44 -0.40 -8.82
C GLY A 270 1.58 0.62 -8.74
N VAL A 271 2.12 1.04 -9.88
CA VAL A 271 3.17 2.06 -9.95
C VAL A 271 2.64 3.42 -9.50
N ARG A 272 1.46 3.84 -10.00
CA ARG A 272 0.81 5.10 -9.59
C ARG A 272 0.40 5.09 -8.12
N LYS A 273 -0.04 3.93 -7.58
CA LYS A 273 -0.22 3.77 -6.13
C LYS A 273 1.07 4.15 -5.38
N GLY A 274 2.24 3.75 -5.87
CA GLY A 274 3.53 4.15 -5.28
C GLY A 274 3.68 5.67 -5.14
N PHE A 275 3.36 6.44 -6.19
CA PHE A 275 3.38 7.92 -6.13
C PHE A 275 2.41 8.49 -5.09
N VAL A 276 1.21 7.91 -4.99
CA VAL A 276 0.20 8.31 -3.99
C VAL A 276 0.72 8.10 -2.58
N ILE A 277 1.31 6.93 -2.30
CA ILE A 277 1.85 6.61 -0.98
C ILE A 277 3.04 7.51 -0.61
N VAL A 278 3.95 7.80 -1.54
CA VAL A 278 5.07 8.72 -1.28
C VAL A 278 4.58 10.15 -1.07
N SER A 279 3.56 10.59 -1.79
CA SER A 279 2.91 11.89 -1.56
C SER A 279 2.23 11.95 -0.19
N ALA A 280 1.68 10.83 0.28
CA ALA A 280 1.07 10.75 1.60
C ALA A 280 2.10 10.97 2.71
N LEU A 281 3.36 10.54 2.55
CA LEU A 281 4.43 10.81 3.51
C LEU A 281 4.72 12.31 3.65
N LEU A 282 4.66 13.08 2.54
CA LEU A 282 4.73 14.55 2.62
C LEU A 282 3.57 15.13 3.41
N VAL A 283 2.36 14.63 3.18
CA VAL A 283 1.17 15.05 3.94
C VAL A 283 1.32 14.70 5.43
N THR A 284 1.87 13.53 5.77
CA THR A 284 2.19 13.16 7.16
C THR A 284 3.08 14.20 7.81
N ALA A 285 4.20 14.57 7.16
CA ALA A 285 5.14 15.55 7.70
C ALA A 285 4.49 16.94 7.89
N LEU A 286 3.67 17.38 6.93
CA LEU A 286 2.93 18.65 7.03
C LEU A 286 1.89 18.63 8.15
N LEU A 287 1.15 17.53 8.31
CA LEU A 287 0.17 17.38 9.39
C LEU A 287 0.86 17.32 10.76
N GLN A 288 2.00 16.64 10.88
CA GLN A 288 2.79 16.64 12.11
C GLN A 288 3.30 18.04 12.46
N PHE A 289 3.72 18.83 11.48
CA PHE A 289 4.09 20.22 11.71
C PHE A 289 2.89 21.06 12.17
N ALA A 290 1.75 20.95 11.47
CA ALA A 290 0.57 21.74 11.77
C ALA A 290 -0.07 21.42 13.13
N PHE A 291 -0.12 20.14 13.52
CA PHE A 291 -0.82 19.69 14.73
C PHE A 291 0.10 19.43 15.93
N GLU A 292 1.34 19.00 15.70
CA GLU A 292 2.31 18.74 16.79
C GLU A 292 3.35 19.84 16.95
N GLY A 293 3.37 20.85 16.05
CA GLY A 293 4.36 21.93 16.07
C GLY A 293 5.80 21.48 15.74
N LYS A 294 5.98 20.24 15.27
CA LYS A 294 7.31 19.69 14.95
C LYS A 294 7.78 20.19 13.59
N PRO A 295 8.85 21.00 13.50
CA PRO A 295 9.29 21.53 12.22
C PRO A 295 9.59 20.37 11.24
N PRO A 296 9.19 20.49 9.95
CA PRO A 296 9.50 19.48 8.96
C PRO A 296 11.02 19.35 8.86
N SER A 297 11.51 18.11 8.87
CA SER A 297 12.94 17.83 8.72
C SER A 297 13.51 18.49 7.45
N SER A 298 14.78 18.87 7.48
CA SER A 298 15.48 19.40 6.29
C SER A 298 15.38 18.45 5.08
N TYR A 299 15.32 17.13 5.34
CA TYR A 299 15.07 16.12 4.31
C TYR A 299 13.69 16.27 3.65
N CYS A 300 12.66 16.68 4.38
CA CYS A 300 11.32 16.92 3.84
C CYS A 300 11.30 18.12 2.88
N LEU A 301 12.04 19.19 3.20
CA LEU A 301 12.16 20.37 2.33
C LEU A 301 12.81 20.02 0.99
N VAL A 302 13.81 19.14 0.99
CA VAL A 302 14.44 18.63 -0.23
C VAL A 302 13.54 17.63 -0.96
N ALA A 303 12.85 16.75 -0.23
CA ALA A 303 12.00 15.73 -0.85
C ALA A 303 10.78 16.31 -1.59
N LEU A 304 10.22 17.43 -1.12
CA LEU A 304 9.04 18.07 -1.73
C LEU A 304 9.22 18.40 -3.22
N PRO A 305 10.26 19.16 -3.66
CA PRO A 305 10.47 19.43 -5.08
C PRO A 305 10.79 18.16 -5.87
N LEU A 306 11.44 17.15 -5.27
CA LEU A 306 11.68 15.87 -5.93
C LEU A 306 10.38 15.12 -6.24
N VAL A 307 9.43 15.05 -5.29
CA VAL A 307 8.12 14.40 -5.52
C VAL A 307 7.33 15.14 -6.60
N ILE A 308 7.27 16.48 -6.54
CA ILE A 308 6.56 17.28 -7.54
C ILE A 308 7.16 17.08 -8.93
N SER A 309 8.48 17.12 -9.04
CA SER A 309 9.21 16.92 -10.30
C SER A 309 8.98 15.51 -10.84
N SER A 310 9.05 14.50 -9.98
CA SER A 310 8.81 13.11 -10.31
C SER A 310 7.38 12.88 -10.85
N ILE A 311 6.35 13.37 -10.15
CA ILE A 311 4.94 13.27 -10.60
C ILE A 311 4.76 13.95 -11.96
N SER A 312 5.30 15.17 -12.10
CA SER A 312 5.18 15.96 -13.32
C SER A 312 5.86 15.26 -14.51
N LEU A 313 7.07 14.73 -14.30
CA LEU A 313 7.82 13.99 -15.32
C LEU A 313 7.09 12.70 -15.72
N TYR A 314 6.55 11.96 -14.75
CA TYR A 314 5.82 10.71 -15.01
C TYR A 314 4.52 10.93 -15.79
N GLN A 315 3.81 12.03 -15.51
CA GLN A 315 2.55 12.37 -16.19
C GLN A 315 2.77 12.98 -17.57
N LYS A 316 3.81 13.82 -17.74
CA LYS A 316 4.08 14.54 -18.99
C LYS A 316 4.64 13.65 -20.09
N TYR A 317 5.36 12.59 -19.75
CA TYR A 317 6.05 11.71 -20.72
C TYR A 317 5.55 10.26 -20.65
N PRO A 318 4.26 9.98 -20.94
CA PRO A 318 3.76 8.62 -21.01
C PRO A 318 4.49 7.85 -22.13
N TYR A 319 4.68 6.55 -21.93
CA TYR A 319 5.23 5.69 -22.98
C TYR A 319 4.33 5.73 -24.23
N MET A 320 4.89 6.18 -25.35
CA MET A 320 4.24 6.17 -26.66
C MET A 320 4.78 5.01 -27.48
N ASP A 321 3.92 4.04 -27.80
CA ASP A 321 4.32 2.88 -28.61
C ASP A 321 4.63 3.33 -30.04
N LYS A 322 5.91 3.22 -30.46
CA LYS A 322 6.38 3.72 -31.76
C LYS A 322 5.67 3.09 -32.95
N LYS A 323 4.98 1.95 -32.78
CA LYS A 323 4.16 1.31 -33.82
C LYS A 323 2.89 2.08 -34.21
N LYS A 324 2.39 2.98 -33.35
CA LYS A 324 1.21 3.82 -33.66
C LYS A 324 1.52 5.13 -34.41
N LYS A 325 2.78 5.39 -34.75
CA LYS A 325 3.19 6.56 -35.56
C LYS A 325 3.30 6.26 -37.07
N LYS A 326 3.08 5.01 -37.50
CA LYS A 326 3.21 4.57 -38.90
C LYS A 326 1.88 4.17 -39.56
N VAL A 327 0.74 4.62 -39.02
CA VAL A 327 -0.58 4.48 -39.67
C VAL A 327 -1.14 5.88 -39.87
#